data_AF-A0A2E0XFK2-F1
#
_entry.id   AF-A0A2E0XFK2-F1
#
_cell.length_a   1.000
_cell.length_b   1.000
_cell.length_c   1.000
_cell.angle_alpha   90.00
_cell.angle_beta   90.00
_cell.angle_gamma   90.00
#
_symmetry.space_group_name_H-M   'P 1'
#
loop_
_entity.id
_entity.type
_entity.pdbx_description
1 polymer ?
#
loop_
_entity_poly.entity_id
_entity_poly.type
_entity_poly.pdbx_seq_one_letter_code
_entity_poly.pdbx_strand_id
1 'polypeptide(L)'
;MSGLQKRAIFKGYPHRQLKTRFDPIFFVLPRLRCRVYGQLFQLNSGCLTNLKALAEANTTPAPKQIAVGDAAVWPYRPAQQSIRPLIGVSISQQQIHQLCWQEAIRVKTQGQTDFPAGWV
;
A
#
# COMPACT_ATOMS: atom_id res chain seq x y z
N MET A 1 14.19 26.63 -20.32
CA MET A 1 13.80 26.99 -18.94
C MET A 1 12.58 27.90 -19.01
N SER A 2 11.38 27.43 -18.67
CA SER A 2 10.19 28.30 -18.62
C SER A 2 9.09 27.73 -17.71
N GLY A 3 9.01 28.29 -16.49
CA GLY A 3 7.79 28.99 -16.09
C GLY A 3 6.60 28.24 -15.53
N LEU A 4 6.61 26.92 -15.34
CA LEU A 4 5.55 26.26 -14.55
C LEU A 4 5.85 26.33 -13.06
N GLN A 5 5.88 27.55 -12.52
CA GLN A 5 5.63 27.81 -11.11
C GLN A 5 4.17 27.40 -10.87
N LYS A 6 3.93 26.09 -10.69
CA LYS A 6 2.62 25.53 -10.36
C LYS A 6 2.21 26.20 -9.06
N ARG A 7 1.34 27.21 -9.14
CA ARG A 7 0.77 27.94 -7.99
C ARG A 7 0.03 26.92 -7.13
N ALA A 8 0.75 26.27 -6.24
CA ALA A 8 0.24 25.23 -5.35
C ALA A 8 -0.40 25.93 -4.15
N ILE A 9 -1.67 25.62 -3.88
CA ILE A 9 -2.34 26.05 -2.66
C ILE A 9 -2.08 24.97 -1.61
N PHE A 10 -1.41 25.35 -0.53
CA PHE A 10 -1.23 24.50 0.63
C PHE A 10 -2.57 24.29 1.36
N LYS A 11 -2.88 23.04 1.69
CA LYS A 11 -4.14 22.61 2.32
C LYS A 11 -3.92 21.84 3.63
N GLY A 12 -2.77 22.01 4.27
CA GLY A 12 -2.46 21.40 5.57
C GLY A 12 -1.62 20.12 5.47
N TYR A 13 -1.40 19.53 6.64
CA TYR A 13 -0.61 18.31 6.87
C TYR A 13 -1.52 17.20 7.42
N PRO A 14 -2.23 16.44 6.56
CA PRO A 14 -2.99 15.29 7.05
C PRO A 14 -2.05 14.29 7.73
N HIS A 15 -2.41 13.86 8.94
CA HIS A 15 -1.75 12.76 9.63
C HIS A 15 -1.99 11.47 8.86
N ARG A 16 -0.91 10.75 8.56
CA ARG A 16 -0.92 9.45 7.91
C ARG A 16 -0.24 8.43 8.80
N GLN A 17 -0.71 7.20 8.73
CA GLN A 17 -0.14 6.07 9.44
C GLN A 17 0.35 5.04 8.42
N LEU A 18 1.61 4.62 8.57
CA LEU A 18 2.21 3.54 7.84
C LEU A 18 2.42 2.35 8.77
N LYS A 19 1.81 1.23 8.45
CA LYS A 19 1.97 -0.02 9.18
C LYS A 19 3.26 -0.73 8.74
N THR A 20 4.23 -0.83 9.65
CA THR A 20 5.50 -1.52 9.40
C THR A 20 5.60 -2.84 10.18
N ARG A 21 6.70 -3.57 9.99
CA ARG A 21 6.99 -4.80 10.74
C ARG A 21 7.27 -4.53 12.22
N PHE A 22 7.86 -3.38 12.53
CA PHE A 22 8.32 -3.08 13.88
C PHE A 22 7.29 -2.30 14.67
N ASP A 23 6.60 -1.36 14.02
CA ASP A 23 5.50 -0.58 14.62
C ASP A 23 4.82 0.33 13.59
N PRO A 24 3.66 0.92 13.90
CA PRO A 24 3.09 1.98 13.07
C PRO A 24 3.95 3.25 13.11
N ILE A 25 4.34 3.74 11.94
CA ILE A 25 5.02 5.02 11.76
C ILE A 25 3.98 6.07 11.39
N PHE A 26 3.94 7.17 12.14
CA PHE A 26 3.10 8.32 11.84
C PHE A 26 3.92 9.37 11.11
N PHE A 27 3.37 9.91 10.03
CA PHE A 27 4.04 10.93 9.23
C PHE A 27 3.05 11.91 8.65
N VAL A 28 3.56 13.08 8.27
CA VAL A 28 2.79 14.16 7.67
C VAL A 28 3.33 14.48 6.29
N LEU A 29 2.44 14.52 5.30
CA LEU A 29 2.78 14.99 3.95
C LEU A 29 1.96 16.23 3.63
N PRO A 30 2.58 17.28 3.06
CA PRO A 30 1.84 18.49 2.69
C PRO A 30 0.80 18.15 1.63
N ARG A 31 -0.45 18.53 1.88
CA ARG A 31 -1.53 18.41 0.91
C ARG A 31 -1.54 19.64 0.02
N LEU A 32 -1.25 19.45 -1.26
CA LEU A 32 -1.23 20.52 -2.24
C LEU A 32 -2.39 20.41 -3.23
N ARG A 33 -2.97 21.56 -3.56
CA ARG A 33 -4.02 21.70 -4.58
C ARG A 33 -3.51 22.60 -5.69
N CYS A 34 -3.69 22.18 -6.94
CA CYS A 34 -3.41 23.04 -8.08
C CYS A 34 -4.38 24.23 -8.06
N ARG A 35 -3.86 25.46 -8.11
CA ARG A 35 -4.70 26.66 -8.18
C ARG A 35 -5.52 26.73 -9.48
N VAL A 36 -4.98 26.21 -10.59
CA VAL A 36 -5.61 26.30 -11.92
C VAL A 36 -6.70 25.23 -12.08
N TYR A 37 -6.35 23.96 -11.86
CA TYR A 37 -7.28 22.84 -12.08
C TYR A 37 -8.11 22.48 -10.85
N GLY A 38 -7.79 23.05 -9.69
CA GLY A 38 -8.45 22.70 -8.44
C GLY A 38 -8.22 21.24 -8.00
N GLN A 39 -7.38 20.46 -8.69
CA GLN A 39 -7.12 19.08 -8.35
C GLN A 39 -6.00 18.94 -7.30
N LEU A 40 -6.11 17.93 -6.45
CA LEU A 40 -5.05 17.56 -5.52
C LEU A 40 -3.93 16.86 -6.27
N PHE A 41 -2.69 17.19 -5.96
CA PHE A 41 -1.53 16.47 -6.50
C PHE A 41 -0.57 16.10 -5.38
N GLN A 42 0.06 14.93 -5.54
CA GLN A 42 1.06 14.44 -4.61
C GLN A 42 2.43 14.97 -5.02
N LEU A 43 3.25 15.34 -4.03
CA LEU A 43 4.66 15.67 -4.25
C LEU A 43 5.43 14.37 -4.47
N ASN A 44 5.58 13.97 -5.73
CA ASN A 44 6.37 12.79 -6.12
C ASN A 44 7.86 13.15 -6.28
N SER A 45 8.45 13.86 -5.31
CA SER A 45 9.87 14.23 -5.36
C SER A 45 10.68 13.42 -4.35
N GLY A 46 11.75 12.76 -4.81
CA GLY A 46 12.71 12.04 -3.96
C GLY A 46 12.15 10.76 -3.33
N CYS A 47 12.54 10.47 -2.07
CA CYS A 47 12.13 9.29 -1.29
C CYS A 47 10.60 9.06 -1.20
N LEU A 48 9.79 10.05 -1.58
CA LEU A 48 8.32 10.00 -1.60
C LEU A 48 7.75 9.19 -2.77
N THR A 49 8.50 8.94 -3.85
CA THR A 49 8.06 8.05 -4.95
C THR A 49 7.88 6.61 -4.47
N ASN A 50 8.72 6.14 -3.55
CA ASN A 50 8.56 4.86 -2.86
C ASN A 50 7.29 4.82 -1.99
N LEU A 51 6.80 5.98 -1.54
CA LEU A 51 5.52 6.09 -0.82
C LEU A 51 4.31 6.05 -1.76
N LYS A 52 4.47 6.10 -3.08
CA LYS A 52 3.33 5.96 -4.01
C LYS A 52 2.70 4.57 -3.92
N ALA A 53 3.53 3.53 -3.74
CA ALA A 53 3.08 2.18 -3.39
C ALA A 53 2.39 2.11 -2.01
N LEU A 54 2.67 3.08 -1.13
CA LEU A 54 2.01 3.24 0.17
C LEU A 54 0.74 4.08 0.11
N ALA A 55 0.52 4.84 -0.96
CA ALA A 55 -0.75 5.53 -1.19
C ALA A 55 -1.89 4.54 -1.50
N GLU A 56 -1.55 3.38 -2.07
CA GLU A 56 -2.50 2.31 -2.39
C GLU A 56 -2.74 1.36 -1.21
N ALA A 57 -1.76 1.21 -0.32
CA ALA A 57 -1.90 0.47 0.93
C ALA A 57 -1.06 1.11 2.03
N ASN A 58 -1.70 1.48 3.16
CA ASN A 58 -1.03 1.98 4.37
C ASN A 58 -0.17 0.91 5.09
N THR A 59 0.33 -0.08 4.35
CA THR A 59 0.99 -1.28 4.84
C THR A 59 2.23 -1.55 3.99
N THR A 60 3.39 -1.65 4.64
CA THR A 60 4.65 -2.01 3.98
C THR A 60 4.66 -3.45 3.43
N PRO A 61 5.62 -3.85 2.57
CA PRO A 61 5.66 -5.20 2.01
C PRO A 61 5.76 -6.33 3.05
N ALA A 62 6.51 -6.15 4.14
CA ALA A 62 6.72 -7.21 5.13
C ALA A 62 5.41 -7.64 5.85
N PRO A 63 4.59 -6.72 6.41
CA PRO A 63 3.27 -7.07 6.93
C PRO A 63 2.32 -7.65 5.88
N LYS A 64 2.44 -7.26 4.60
CA LYS A 64 1.65 -7.88 3.52
C LYS A 64 2.00 -9.36 3.35
N GLN A 65 3.29 -9.69 3.33
CA GLN A 65 3.77 -11.08 3.22
C GLN A 65 3.29 -11.93 4.40
N ILE A 66 3.35 -11.39 5.62
CA ILE A 66 2.88 -12.09 6.82
C ILE A 66 1.37 -12.31 6.75
N ALA A 67 0.60 -11.30 6.34
CA ALA A 67 -0.85 -11.42 6.20
C ALA A 67 -1.27 -12.46 5.15
N VAL A 68 -0.57 -12.52 4.01
CA VAL A 68 -0.81 -13.52 2.97
C VAL A 68 -0.39 -14.91 3.44
N GLY A 69 0.76 -15.03 4.11
CA GLY A 69 1.25 -16.30 4.64
C GLY A 69 0.32 -16.90 5.70
N ASP A 70 -0.12 -16.08 6.67
CA ASP A 70 -1.08 -16.52 7.69
C ASP A 70 -2.42 -16.92 7.05
N ALA A 71 -2.92 -16.16 6.08
CA ALA A 71 -4.18 -16.43 5.40
C ALA A 71 -4.13 -17.62 4.42
N ALA A 72 -2.94 -18.01 3.96
CA ALA A 72 -2.77 -19.23 3.17
C ALA A 72 -2.97 -20.50 4.01
N VAL A 73 -2.72 -20.42 5.31
CA VAL A 73 -2.80 -21.55 6.25
C VAL A 73 -4.10 -21.51 7.06
N TRP A 74 -4.63 -20.31 7.33
CA TRP A 74 -5.76 -20.11 8.25
C TRP A 74 -6.89 -19.31 7.60
N PRO A 75 -8.15 -19.51 8.04
CA PRO A 75 -9.24 -18.61 7.68
C PRO A 75 -8.94 -17.16 8.09
N TYR A 76 -9.49 -16.18 7.35
CA TYR A 76 -9.10 -14.77 7.49
C TYR A 76 -9.34 -14.16 8.89
N ARG A 77 -10.33 -14.64 9.65
CA ARG A 77 -10.58 -14.17 11.02
C ARG A 77 -9.49 -14.63 12.01
N PRO A 78 -9.17 -15.94 12.08
CA PRO A 78 -7.98 -16.42 12.79
C PRO A 78 -6.69 -15.72 12.37
N ALA A 79 -6.45 -15.53 11.07
CA ALA A 79 -5.27 -14.81 10.56
C ALA A 79 -5.22 -13.36 11.08
N GLN A 80 -6.34 -12.64 11.11
CA GLN A 80 -6.40 -11.30 11.71
C GLN A 80 -5.99 -11.31 13.20
N GLN A 81 -6.41 -12.34 13.95
CA GLN A 81 -6.12 -12.46 15.37
C GLN A 81 -4.65 -12.81 15.62
N SER A 82 -4.02 -13.62 14.77
CA SER A 82 -2.60 -14.01 14.87
C SER A 82 -1.63 -12.90 14.46
N ILE A 83 -1.98 -12.09 13.46
CA ILE A 83 -1.08 -11.05 12.93
C ILE A 83 -0.74 -10.00 14.00
N ARG A 84 -1.72 -9.54 14.79
CA ARG A 84 -1.51 -8.48 15.78
C ARG A 84 -0.40 -8.80 16.82
N PRO A 85 -0.39 -9.95 17.49
CA PRO A 85 0.69 -10.31 18.41
C PRO A 85 2.03 -10.57 17.71
N LEU A 86 2.04 -10.94 16.43
CA LEU A 86 3.28 -11.24 15.69
C LEU A 86 4.03 -9.99 15.19
N ILE A 87 3.32 -8.92 14.83
CA ILE A 87 3.92 -7.72 14.22
C ILE A 87 3.52 -6.40 14.88
N GLY A 88 2.79 -6.42 16.00
CA GLY A 88 2.34 -5.22 16.71
C GLY A 88 1.27 -4.40 15.98
N VAL A 89 0.88 -4.82 14.77
CA VAL A 89 0.01 -4.08 13.86
C VAL A 89 -1.30 -4.85 13.62
N SER A 90 -2.42 -4.15 13.71
CA SER A 90 -3.72 -4.71 13.30
C SER A 90 -3.91 -4.62 11.79
N ILE A 91 -4.35 -5.71 11.16
CA ILE A 91 -4.79 -5.73 9.76
C ILE A 91 -6.21 -6.30 9.74
N SER A 92 -7.16 -5.62 9.09
CA SER A 92 -8.55 -6.08 9.09
C SER A 92 -8.73 -7.32 8.22
N GLN A 93 -9.73 -8.16 8.53
CA GLN A 93 -10.11 -9.30 7.70
C GLN A 93 -10.28 -8.91 6.21
N GLN A 94 -10.94 -7.79 5.94
CA GLN A 94 -11.16 -7.29 4.57
C GLN A 94 -9.85 -6.91 3.87
N GLN A 95 -8.90 -6.31 4.61
CA GLN A 95 -7.58 -6.01 4.08
C GLN A 95 -6.80 -7.27 3.76
N ILE A 96 -6.86 -8.29 4.63
CA ILE A 96 -6.23 -9.60 4.39
C ILE A 96 -6.79 -10.25 3.12
N HIS A 97 -8.12 -10.25 2.96
CA HIS A 97 -8.78 -10.78 1.77
C HIS A 97 -8.32 -10.06 0.49
N GLN A 98 -8.28 -8.72 0.50
CA GLN A 98 -7.80 -7.93 -0.64
C GLN A 98 -6.34 -8.24 -0.99
N LEU A 99 -5.46 -8.37 0.01
CA LEU A 99 -4.06 -8.71 -0.20
C LEU A 99 -3.90 -10.11 -0.80
N CYS A 100 -4.65 -11.10 -0.30
CA CYS A 100 -4.64 -12.46 -0.86
C CYS A 100 -5.14 -12.48 -2.30
N TRP A 101 -6.20 -11.72 -2.60
CA TRP A 101 -6.73 -11.60 -3.95
C TRP A 101 -5.72 -11.01 -4.92
N GLN A 102 -5.03 -9.94 -4.53
CA GLN A 102 -3.97 -9.33 -5.34
C GLN A 102 -2.81 -10.30 -5.58
N GLU A 103 -2.41 -11.06 -4.57
CA GLU A 103 -1.36 -12.05 -4.70
C GLU A 103 -1.77 -13.21 -5.63
N ALA A 104 -3.01 -13.68 -5.53
CA ALA A 104 -3.55 -14.71 -6.42
C ALA A 104 -3.57 -14.26 -7.88
N ILE A 105 -3.94 -13.01 -8.16
CA ILE A 105 -3.84 -12.42 -9.51
C ILE A 105 -2.38 -12.42 -9.96
N ARG A 106 -1.44 -11.96 -9.13
CA ARG A 106 -0.02 -11.90 -9.47
C ARG A 106 0.54 -13.28 -9.83
N VAL A 107 0.27 -14.29 -9.00
CA VAL A 107 0.70 -15.67 -9.23
C VAL A 107 0.09 -16.24 -10.50
N LYS A 108 -1.19 -15.98 -10.76
CA LYS A 108 -1.86 -16.41 -12.00
C LYS A 108 -1.22 -15.79 -13.24
N THR A 109 -0.95 -14.48 -13.21
CA THR A 109 -0.29 -13.78 -14.32
C THR A 109 1.12 -14.32 -14.55
N GLN A 110 1.87 -14.57 -13.47
CA GLN A 110 3.23 -15.11 -13.56
C GLN A 110 3.25 -16.54 -14.10
N GLY A 111 2.33 -17.41 -13.64
CA GLY A 111 2.18 -18.77 -14.14
C GLY A 111 1.79 -18.84 -15.63
N GLN A 112 1.05 -17.84 -16.15
CA GLN A 112 0.75 -17.74 -17.58
C GLN A 112 1.98 -17.35 -18.43
N THR A 113 2.91 -16.58 -17.87
CA THR A 113 4.21 -16.29 -18.49
C THR A 113 5.16 -17.48 -18.45
N ASP A 114 5.18 -18.21 -17.32
CA ASP A 114 6.12 -19.32 -17.11
C ASP A 114 5.65 -20.61 -17.81
N PHE A 115 4.34 -20.77 -17.99
CA PHE A 115 3.71 -21.89 -18.70
C PHE A 115 2.66 -21.35 -19.69
N PRO A 116 3.07 -20.93 -20.91
CA PRO A 116 2.12 -20.53 -21.94
C PRO A 116 1.20 -21.71 -22.29
N ALA A 117 -0.08 -21.40 -22.56
CA ALA A 117 -1.11 -22.39 -22.86
C ALA A 117 -0.65 -23.34 -23.98
N GLY A 118 -0.34 -24.59 -23.62
CA GLY A 118 0.26 -25.58 -24.51
C GLY A 118 1.07 -26.68 -23.82
N TRP A 119 1.30 -26.59 -22.50
CA TRP A 119 1.99 -27.62 -21.71
C TRP A 119 1.04 -28.44 -20.84
N VAL A 120 -0.03 -28.98 -21.44
CA VAL A 120 -0.86 -30.06 -20.87
C VAL A 120 -0.92 -31.19 -21.87
#